data_AF-A0A8H5Z1N9-F1
#
_entry.id   AF-A0A8H5Z1N9-F1
#
_cell.length_a   1.000
_cell.length_b   1.000
_cell.length_c   1.000
_cell.angle_alpha   90.00
_cell.angle_beta   90.00
_cell.angle_gamma   90.00
#
_symmetry.space_group_name_H-M   'P 1'
#
loop_
_entity.id
_entity.type
_entity.pdbx_description
1 polymer ?
#
loop_
_entity_poly.entity_id
_entity_poly.type
_entity_poly.pdbx_seq_one_letter_code
_entity_poly.pdbx_strand_id
1 'polypeptide(L)'
;MSSTDTVLLQPPWAPKPEKPEEPVEPWFRTAYKWKREQIFDWMKEMAAAGGDTPEEKEARVLLTAIHERLAQLSLPAGSLFKDKTRRPDSHISRNVNLDWKREDETQSRFNVSPMSFSQIVKTFTGPVPDWWCPYDLIGLFLSLLGPAPSTATKYNFYLPLTAVYGRWCARIAGKPERSWKWKPDHKGEGTLPNVFQCTWSLEVDDKTKQHWGKYFLGASTAGDRWEWKITEKNPKSPTYTGAWRQRVEEARFNMLFRCQKIGMVKESAYRDKSAPSQTDANGTMTPYGNCAETYPFIMIFSSSMSGLALQKHFLGDAEWADYTAVRDTAIWKNLMAPCLNCQVLITQAKATLSKFDIETGQGTPPKPPTPELVPEARVLSVEA
;
A
#
# COMPACT_ATOMS: atom_id res chain seq x y z
N MET A 1 -7.90 36.27 -12.61
CA MET A 1 -8.32 34.96 -13.15
C MET A 1 -7.46 33.90 -12.50
N SER A 2 -8.11 32.93 -11.87
CA SER A 2 -7.61 31.97 -10.88
C SER A 2 -6.34 31.21 -11.29
N SER A 3 -5.36 31.14 -10.38
CA SER A 3 -4.33 30.10 -10.41
C SER A 3 -5.04 28.74 -10.43
N THR A 4 -4.59 27.85 -11.30
CA THR A 4 -5.18 26.51 -11.44
C THR A 4 -4.46 25.58 -10.46
N ASP A 5 -4.81 25.72 -9.19
CA ASP A 5 -4.52 24.71 -8.17
C ASP A 5 -5.04 23.37 -8.66
N THR A 6 -4.27 22.30 -8.49
CA THR A 6 -4.86 20.98 -8.71
C THR A 6 -5.81 20.65 -7.60
N VAL A 7 -7.07 20.60 -8.01
CA VAL A 7 -8.16 20.07 -7.21
C VAL A 7 -7.92 18.56 -7.09
N LEU A 8 -7.41 18.15 -5.92
CA LEU A 8 -7.43 16.75 -5.51
C LEU A 8 -8.88 16.28 -5.57
N LEU A 9 -9.13 15.15 -6.23
CA LEU A 9 -10.48 14.66 -6.35
C LEU A 9 -10.95 14.13 -5.00
N GLN A 10 -12.13 14.56 -4.57
CA GLN A 10 -12.77 13.96 -3.40
C GLN A 10 -13.20 12.53 -3.74
N PRO A 11 -12.74 11.53 -2.98
CA PRO A 11 -13.21 10.17 -3.16
C PRO A 11 -14.73 10.07 -2.94
N PRO A 12 -15.45 9.20 -3.67
CA PRO A 12 -16.91 9.11 -3.55
C PRO A 12 -17.40 8.73 -2.14
N TRP A 13 -16.59 7.96 -1.43
CA TRP A 13 -16.83 7.51 -0.06
C TRP A 13 -16.40 8.53 1.00
N ALA A 14 -15.78 9.66 0.62
CA ALA A 14 -15.32 10.65 1.59
C ALA A 14 -16.54 11.39 2.20
N PRO A 15 -16.46 11.79 3.48
CA PRO A 15 -17.52 12.57 4.10
C PRO A 15 -17.85 13.81 3.26
N LYS A 16 -19.12 14.00 2.94
CA LYS A 16 -19.59 15.21 2.26
C LYS A 16 -19.65 16.37 3.26
N PRO A 17 -19.31 17.60 2.85
CA PRO A 17 -19.58 18.77 3.68
C PRO A 17 -21.05 18.81 4.10
N GLU A 18 -21.32 19.20 5.34
CA GLU A 18 -22.70 19.46 5.80
C GLU A 18 -23.33 20.65 5.06
N LYS A 19 -22.50 21.60 4.58
CA LYS A 19 -22.93 22.75 3.79
C LYS A 19 -22.05 22.93 2.55
N PRO A 20 -22.64 23.17 1.35
CA PRO A 20 -21.87 23.33 0.10
C PRO A 20 -20.85 24.47 0.10
N GLU A 21 -21.03 25.46 0.98
CA GLU A 21 -20.25 26.70 1.03
C GLU A 21 -19.05 26.63 2.00
N GLU A 22 -18.94 25.56 2.80
CA GLU A 22 -17.83 25.43 3.73
C GLU A 22 -16.56 24.96 3.00
N PRO A 23 -15.43 25.68 3.15
CA PRO A 23 -14.16 25.23 2.61
C PRO A 23 -13.70 23.97 3.35
N VAL A 24 -13.89 22.81 2.74
CA VAL A 24 -13.42 21.52 3.29
C VAL A 24 -12.02 21.23 2.74
N GLU A 25 -11.04 21.06 3.64
CA GLU A 25 -9.72 20.57 3.26
C GLU A 25 -9.88 19.23 2.50
N PRO A 26 -9.27 19.06 1.31
CA PRO A 26 -9.39 17.83 0.55
C PRO A 26 -9.07 16.58 1.38
N TRP A 27 -9.90 15.52 1.27
CA TRP A 27 -9.81 14.34 2.14
C TRP A 27 -8.39 13.77 2.23
N PHE A 28 -7.67 13.69 1.10
CA PHE A 28 -6.30 13.15 1.08
C PHE A 28 -5.35 13.91 2.02
N ARG A 29 -5.44 15.24 2.09
CA ARG A 29 -4.58 16.06 2.95
C ARG A 29 -4.88 15.81 4.43
N THR A 30 -6.17 15.76 4.77
CA THR A 30 -6.62 15.51 6.15
C THR A 30 -6.31 14.06 6.56
N ALA A 31 -6.66 13.08 5.72
CA ALA A 31 -6.43 11.66 5.95
C ALA A 31 -4.94 11.30 6.08
N TYR A 32 -4.06 11.97 5.33
CA TYR A 32 -2.62 11.80 5.48
C TYR A 32 -2.14 12.19 6.88
N LYS A 33 -2.78 13.15 7.55
CA LYS A 33 -2.41 13.65 8.88
C LYS A 33 -3.02 12.81 10.02
N TRP A 34 -4.08 12.04 9.77
CA TRP A 34 -4.81 11.27 10.78
C TRP A 34 -3.94 10.38 11.66
N LYS A 35 -4.13 10.48 12.97
CA LYS A 35 -3.57 9.53 13.94
C LYS A 35 -4.17 8.14 13.76
N ARG A 36 -3.52 7.15 14.38
CA ARG A 36 -3.93 5.74 14.28
C ARG A 36 -5.39 5.54 14.69
N GLU A 37 -5.83 6.14 15.78
CA GLU A 37 -7.19 6.02 16.32
C GLU A 37 -8.20 6.55 15.30
N GLN A 38 -7.94 7.73 14.73
CA GLN A 38 -8.77 8.33 13.69
C GLN A 38 -8.88 7.42 12.44
N ILE A 39 -7.80 6.73 12.07
CA ILE A 39 -7.83 5.78 10.96
C ILE A 39 -8.76 4.60 11.29
N PHE A 40 -8.64 4.00 12.47
CA PHE A 40 -9.48 2.86 12.86
C PHE A 40 -10.96 3.27 13.05
N ASP A 41 -11.22 4.42 13.65
CA ASP A 41 -12.58 4.94 13.83
C ASP A 41 -13.24 5.19 12.47
N TRP A 42 -12.52 5.83 11.54
CA TRP A 42 -13.01 6.03 10.18
C TRP A 42 -13.22 4.70 9.44
N MET A 43 -12.30 3.75 9.54
CA MET A 43 -12.47 2.43 8.92
C MET A 43 -13.69 1.70 9.48
N LYS A 44 -13.96 1.82 10.78
CA LYS A 44 -15.15 1.25 11.42
C LYS A 44 -16.43 1.91 10.90
N GLU A 45 -16.44 3.24 10.75
CA GLU A 45 -17.56 3.98 10.16
C GLU A 45 -17.83 3.55 8.72
N MET A 46 -16.79 3.45 7.89
CA MET A 46 -16.92 2.99 6.50
C MET A 46 -17.37 1.53 6.40
N ALA A 47 -16.89 0.67 7.30
CA ALA A 47 -17.35 -0.72 7.37
C ALA A 47 -18.82 -0.82 7.76
N ALA A 48 -19.31 0.02 8.68
CA ALA A 48 -20.71 0.09 9.06
C ALA A 48 -21.58 0.66 7.93
N ALA A 49 -21.07 1.65 7.20
CA ALA A 49 -21.72 2.25 6.04
C ALA A 49 -21.80 1.29 4.85
N GLY A 50 -20.80 0.41 4.65
CA GLY A 50 -20.72 -0.48 3.48
C GLY A 50 -19.90 0.09 2.32
N GLY A 51 -19.03 1.07 2.60
CA GLY A 51 -18.29 1.77 1.55
C GLY A 51 -19.20 2.61 0.66
N ASP A 52 -19.04 2.52 -0.65
CA ASP A 52 -19.87 3.18 -1.67
C ASP A 52 -21.18 2.45 -1.98
N THR A 53 -21.37 1.23 -1.45
CA THR A 53 -22.53 0.36 -1.71
C THR A 53 -23.27 0.04 -0.40
N PRO A 54 -23.90 1.04 0.25
CA PRO A 54 -24.42 0.90 1.60
C PRO A 54 -25.56 -0.11 1.76
N GLU A 55 -26.25 -0.42 0.66
CA GLU A 55 -27.31 -1.41 0.62
C GLU A 55 -26.76 -2.86 0.67
N GLU A 56 -25.48 -3.06 0.31
CA GLU A 56 -24.87 -4.39 0.24
C GLU A 56 -24.43 -4.89 1.62
N LYS A 57 -25.26 -5.74 2.23
CA LYS A 57 -24.95 -6.42 3.51
C LYS A 57 -23.59 -7.13 3.49
N GLU A 58 -23.20 -7.70 2.35
CA GLU A 58 -21.96 -8.45 2.22
C GLU A 58 -20.72 -7.56 2.23
N ALA A 59 -20.79 -6.37 1.62
CA ALA A 59 -19.72 -5.38 1.68
C ALA A 59 -19.43 -4.97 3.13
N ARG A 60 -20.49 -4.71 3.92
CA ARG A 60 -20.38 -4.41 5.35
C ARG A 60 -19.70 -5.52 6.15
N VAL A 61 -20.13 -6.77 5.93
CA VAL A 61 -19.53 -7.94 6.61
C VAL A 61 -18.05 -8.07 6.25
N LEU A 62 -17.70 -7.91 4.97
CA LEU A 62 -16.33 -8.02 4.49
C LEU A 62 -15.44 -6.91 5.08
N LEU A 63 -15.84 -5.65 4.97
CA LEU A 63 -15.09 -4.51 5.50
C LEU A 63 -14.93 -4.59 7.02
N THR A 64 -15.98 -5.06 7.73
CA THR A 64 -15.92 -5.28 9.19
C THR A 64 -14.88 -6.35 9.54
N ALA A 65 -14.90 -7.49 8.84
CA ALA A 65 -13.95 -8.57 9.08
C ALA A 65 -12.49 -8.14 8.81
N ILE A 66 -12.26 -7.35 7.75
CA ILE A 66 -10.95 -6.78 7.43
C ILE A 66 -10.49 -5.82 8.54
N HIS A 67 -11.37 -4.90 8.96
CA HIS A 67 -11.09 -3.94 10.02
C HIS A 67 -10.75 -4.63 11.35
N GLU A 68 -11.54 -5.61 11.78
CA GLU A 68 -11.30 -6.37 13.00
C GLU A 68 -9.98 -7.13 12.93
N ARG A 69 -9.69 -7.77 11.79
CA ARG A 69 -8.42 -8.49 11.61
C ARG A 69 -7.23 -7.56 11.63
N LEU A 70 -7.35 -6.40 11.00
CA LEU A 70 -6.33 -5.36 11.04
C LEU A 70 -6.07 -4.95 12.49
N ALA A 71 -7.12 -4.63 13.26
CA ALA A 71 -6.99 -4.22 14.66
C ALA A 71 -6.26 -5.27 15.52
N GLN A 72 -6.50 -6.57 15.28
CA GLN A 72 -5.81 -7.67 15.97
C GLN A 72 -4.30 -7.73 15.67
N LEU A 73 -3.87 -7.37 14.46
CA LEU A 73 -2.48 -7.45 13.99
C LEU A 73 -1.68 -6.15 14.20
N SER A 74 -2.34 -5.09 14.66
CA SER A 74 -1.79 -3.74 14.70
C SER A 74 -1.38 -3.28 16.09
N LEU A 75 -0.66 -2.17 16.12
CA LEU A 75 -0.30 -1.46 17.35
C LEU A 75 -1.55 -0.97 18.10
N PRO A 76 -1.38 -0.48 19.35
CA PRO A 76 -0.27 -0.80 20.25
C PRO A 76 -0.45 -2.17 20.94
N ALA A 77 -1.68 -2.68 20.97
CA ALA A 77 -2.10 -3.81 21.80
C ALA A 77 -2.94 -4.85 21.04
N GLY A 78 -2.83 -4.93 19.71
CA GLY A 78 -3.49 -5.96 18.92
C GLY A 78 -3.22 -7.36 19.50
N SER A 79 -4.28 -8.15 19.65
CA SER A 79 -4.23 -9.44 20.35
C SER A 79 -3.29 -10.45 19.70
N LEU A 80 -3.16 -10.40 18.36
CA LEU A 80 -2.22 -11.23 17.62
C LEU A 80 -0.83 -10.60 17.55
N PHE A 81 -0.75 -9.26 17.54
CA PHE A 81 0.52 -8.54 17.55
C PHE A 81 1.32 -8.78 18.84
N LYS A 82 0.64 -8.72 20.00
CA LYS A 82 1.24 -8.84 21.35
C LYS A 82 1.13 -10.24 21.96
N ASP A 83 0.75 -11.25 21.17
CA ASP A 83 0.51 -12.61 21.65
C ASP A 83 1.72 -13.17 22.42
N LYS A 84 1.53 -13.38 23.73
CA LYS A 84 2.58 -13.87 24.64
C LYS A 84 3.05 -15.28 24.29
N THR A 85 2.20 -16.09 23.66
CA THR A 85 2.51 -17.46 23.25
C THR A 85 3.34 -17.51 21.95
N ARG A 86 3.40 -16.40 21.19
CA ARG A 86 4.02 -16.32 19.85
C ARG A 86 5.13 -15.27 19.75
N ARG A 87 5.80 -14.98 20.88
CA ARG A 87 6.90 -14.00 20.94
C ARG A 87 8.03 -14.33 19.95
N PRO A 88 8.68 -13.34 19.33
CA PRO A 88 8.58 -11.89 19.56
C PRO A 88 7.25 -11.26 19.09
N ASP A 89 7.04 -9.97 19.33
CA ASP A 89 5.87 -9.28 18.74
C ASP A 89 6.00 -9.23 17.21
N SER A 90 4.89 -9.35 16.49
CA SER A 90 4.90 -9.38 15.02
C SER A 90 3.58 -8.92 14.43
N HIS A 91 3.66 -8.14 13.35
CA HIS A 91 2.48 -7.75 12.59
C HIS A 91 2.01 -8.81 11.61
N ILE A 92 2.76 -9.91 11.46
CA ILE A 92 2.41 -10.99 10.56
C ILE A 92 1.64 -12.07 11.32
N SER A 93 0.44 -12.39 10.82
CA SER A 93 -0.34 -13.48 11.37
C SER A 93 0.38 -14.81 11.17
N ARG A 94 0.58 -15.55 12.27
CA ARG A 94 1.42 -16.75 12.27
C ARG A 94 1.06 -17.73 13.37
N ASN A 95 1.33 -19.01 13.15
CA ASN A 95 1.23 -20.07 14.15
C ASN A 95 2.62 -20.62 14.48
N VAL A 96 2.79 -21.15 15.70
CA VAL A 96 4.04 -21.83 16.09
C VAL A 96 4.22 -23.08 15.23
N ASN A 97 5.41 -23.25 14.66
CA ASN A 97 5.82 -24.49 14.03
C ASN A 97 6.29 -25.46 15.11
N LEU A 98 5.54 -26.53 15.36
CA LEU A 98 5.84 -27.50 16.43
C LEU A 98 7.07 -28.36 16.13
N ASP A 99 7.43 -28.47 14.84
CA ASP A 99 8.61 -29.22 14.40
C ASP A 99 9.90 -28.39 14.44
N TRP A 100 9.79 -27.09 14.77
CA TRP A 100 10.91 -26.17 14.74
C TRP A 100 11.99 -26.56 15.75
N LYS A 101 13.21 -26.71 15.24
CA LYS A 101 14.42 -26.87 16.03
C LYS A 101 15.26 -25.60 15.93
N ARG A 102 15.66 -25.04 17.07
CA ARG A 102 16.37 -23.76 17.12
C ARG A 102 17.73 -23.83 16.40
N GLU A 103 18.32 -25.00 16.38
CA GLU A 103 19.63 -25.29 15.78
C GLU A 103 19.56 -25.44 14.25
N ASP A 104 18.36 -25.65 13.70
CA ASP A 104 18.14 -25.77 12.26
C ASP A 104 17.79 -24.40 11.68
N GLU A 105 18.81 -23.71 11.14
CA GLU A 105 18.65 -22.38 10.54
C GLU A 105 17.77 -22.38 9.28
N THR A 106 17.52 -23.56 8.67
CA THR A 106 16.65 -23.68 7.49
C THR A 106 15.18 -23.72 7.85
N GLN A 107 14.86 -24.00 9.11
CA GLN A 107 13.49 -24.02 9.60
C GLN A 107 13.09 -22.67 10.18
N SER A 108 11.80 -22.35 10.02
CA SER A 108 11.21 -21.22 10.72
C SER A 108 10.49 -21.69 11.98
N ARG A 109 10.61 -20.87 13.04
CA ARG A 109 9.78 -20.99 14.24
C ARG A 109 8.29 -20.85 13.97
N PHE A 110 7.93 -20.20 12.87
CA PHE A 110 6.55 -19.85 12.59
C PHE A 110 6.13 -20.28 11.19
N ASN A 111 4.86 -20.65 11.07
CA ASN A 111 4.16 -20.81 9.82
C ASN A 111 3.24 -19.59 9.63
N VAL A 112 3.16 -19.05 8.41
CA VAL A 112 2.19 -17.99 8.10
C VAL A 112 0.77 -18.53 8.35
N SER A 113 -0.05 -17.74 9.03
CA SER A 113 -1.44 -18.06 9.32
C SER A 113 -2.35 -17.19 8.46
N PRO A 114 -2.67 -17.61 7.23
CA PRO A 114 -3.49 -16.82 6.33
C PRO A 114 -4.93 -16.69 6.82
N MET A 115 -5.61 -15.68 6.29
CA MET A 115 -7.05 -15.52 6.33
C MET A 115 -7.55 -15.29 4.91
N SER A 116 -8.59 -16.01 4.52
CA SER A 116 -9.25 -15.83 3.22
C SER A 116 -10.62 -15.20 3.44
N PHE A 117 -10.98 -14.23 2.61
CA PHE A 117 -12.29 -13.58 2.66
C PHE A 117 -13.14 -14.09 1.49
N SER A 118 -14.02 -15.07 1.75
CA SER A 118 -14.81 -15.73 0.69
C SER A 118 -15.74 -14.78 -0.06
N GLN A 119 -16.15 -13.67 0.56
CA GLN A 119 -16.99 -12.65 -0.05
C GLN A 119 -16.30 -11.96 -1.25
N ILE A 120 -14.96 -11.95 -1.30
CA ILE A 120 -14.20 -11.42 -2.44
C ILE A 120 -14.49 -12.20 -3.73
N VAL A 121 -14.84 -13.49 -3.64
CA VAL A 121 -15.07 -14.39 -4.79
C VAL A 121 -16.13 -13.83 -5.75
N LYS A 122 -17.15 -13.12 -5.26
CA LYS A 122 -18.18 -12.53 -6.14
C LYS A 122 -17.61 -11.51 -7.13
N THR A 123 -16.54 -10.83 -6.72
CA THR A 123 -15.84 -9.81 -7.52
C THR A 123 -14.56 -10.33 -8.18
N PHE A 124 -14.20 -11.59 -7.89
CA PHE A 124 -12.92 -12.17 -8.25
C PHE A 124 -13.07 -13.57 -8.85
N THR A 125 -12.74 -13.67 -10.13
CA THR A 125 -12.61 -14.95 -10.83
C THR A 125 -11.24 -15.58 -10.51
N GLY A 126 -11.23 -16.59 -9.64
CA GLY A 126 -10.05 -17.39 -9.31
C GLY A 126 -9.99 -17.83 -7.84
N PRO A 127 -8.90 -18.52 -7.43
CA PRO A 127 -8.67 -18.88 -6.03
C PRO A 127 -8.56 -17.64 -5.15
N VAL A 128 -9.22 -17.65 -3.99
CA VAL A 128 -9.22 -16.50 -3.07
C VAL A 128 -7.79 -16.22 -2.59
N PRO A 129 -7.31 -14.95 -2.68
CA PRO A 129 -6.04 -14.57 -2.11
C PRO A 129 -6.07 -14.68 -0.59
N ASP A 130 -4.93 -15.07 -0.02
CA ASP A 130 -4.76 -15.13 1.42
C ASP A 130 -4.18 -13.82 1.95
N TRP A 131 -4.61 -13.41 3.14
CA TRP A 131 -4.22 -12.16 3.79
C TRP A 131 -3.71 -12.44 5.19
N TRP A 132 -2.58 -11.82 5.56
CA TRP A 132 -1.94 -12.08 6.85
C TRP A 132 -1.10 -10.91 7.37
N CYS A 133 -0.98 -9.82 6.60
CA CYS A 133 -0.20 -8.64 6.93
C CYS A 133 -1.10 -7.41 6.98
N PRO A 134 -0.92 -6.50 7.96
CA PRO A 134 -1.73 -5.29 8.05
C PRO A 134 -1.59 -4.38 6.84
N TYR A 135 -0.41 -4.32 6.19
CA TYR A 135 -0.23 -3.46 5.03
C TYR A 135 -1.17 -3.89 3.89
N ASP A 136 -1.19 -5.18 3.58
CA ASP A 136 -2.07 -5.71 2.53
C ASP A 136 -3.55 -5.59 2.92
N LEU A 137 -3.89 -5.73 4.20
CA LEU A 137 -5.26 -5.55 4.69
C LEU A 137 -5.75 -4.11 4.57
N ILE A 138 -4.89 -3.10 4.83
CA ILE A 138 -5.24 -1.69 4.58
C ILE A 138 -5.42 -1.48 3.07
N GLY A 139 -4.52 -2.03 2.25
CA GLY A 139 -4.62 -1.93 0.80
C GLY A 139 -5.92 -2.53 0.27
N LEU A 140 -6.28 -3.73 0.75
CA LEU A 140 -7.56 -4.38 0.46
C LEU A 140 -8.74 -3.51 0.89
N PHE A 141 -8.75 -3.04 2.14
CA PHE A 141 -9.85 -2.23 2.66
C PHE A 141 -10.11 -1.01 1.77
N LEU A 142 -9.08 -0.20 1.51
CA LEU A 142 -9.18 1.01 0.68
C LEU A 142 -9.57 0.72 -0.78
N SER A 143 -9.23 -0.47 -1.29
CA SER A 143 -9.57 -0.89 -2.66
C SER A 143 -11.00 -1.41 -2.79
N LEU A 144 -11.66 -1.74 -1.66
CA LEU A 144 -13.04 -2.23 -1.62
C LEU A 144 -14.06 -1.12 -1.35
N LEU A 145 -13.64 0.11 -1.10
CA LEU A 145 -14.55 1.22 -0.76
C LEU A 145 -15.31 1.78 -1.97
N GLY A 146 -14.94 1.40 -3.18
CA GLY A 146 -15.64 1.83 -4.39
C GLY A 146 -14.71 2.17 -5.55
N PRO A 147 -15.27 2.50 -6.72
CA PRO A 147 -14.49 2.89 -7.87
C PRO A 147 -13.88 4.27 -7.66
N ALA A 148 -12.77 4.52 -8.35
CA ALA A 148 -12.23 5.86 -8.49
C ALA A 148 -13.23 6.74 -9.28
N PRO A 149 -13.28 8.06 -9.00
CA PRO A 149 -14.04 9.01 -9.80
C PRO A 149 -13.70 8.89 -11.29
N SER A 150 -14.66 9.16 -12.17
CA SER A 150 -14.50 9.05 -13.64
C SER A 150 -13.39 9.95 -14.21
N THR A 151 -13.08 11.06 -13.52
CA THR A 151 -12.01 12.01 -13.86
C THR A 151 -10.68 11.72 -13.15
N ALA A 152 -10.57 10.57 -12.47
CA ALA A 152 -9.37 10.17 -11.75
C ALA A 152 -8.18 9.97 -12.70
N THR A 153 -7.06 10.57 -12.31
CA THR A 153 -5.77 10.51 -12.98
C THR A 153 -4.71 10.04 -12.01
N LYS A 154 -3.52 9.72 -12.53
CA LYS A 154 -2.36 9.39 -11.69
C LYS A 154 -2.14 10.46 -10.62
N TYR A 155 -2.27 11.73 -10.99
CA TYR A 155 -1.86 12.86 -10.17
C TYR A 155 -2.95 13.45 -9.29
N ASN A 156 -4.25 13.23 -9.53
CA ASN A 156 -5.30 13.84 -8.68
C ASN A 156 -5.99 12.83 -7.73
N PHE A 157 -5.73 11.53 -7.89
CA PHE A 157 -6.38 10.48 -7.10
C PHE A 157 -5.43 9.32 -6.73
N TYR A 158 -4.85 8.61 -7.70
CA TYR A 158 -4.12 7.37 -7.42
C TYR A 158 -2.82 7.59 -6.63
N LEU A 159 -2.03 8.60 -6.98
CA LEU A 159 -0.81 8.95 -6.22
C LEU A 159 -1.14 9.46 -4.82
N PRO A 160 -2.08 10.41 -4.63
CA PRO A 160 -2.58 10.79 -3.31
C PRO A 160 -3.02 9.63 -2.44
N LEU A 161 -3.84 8.74 -3.00
CA LEU A 161 -4.34 7.56 -2.30
C LEU A 161 -3.19 6.64 -1.88
N THR A 162 -2.21 6.42 -2.76
CA THR A 162 -1.02 5.61 -2.45
C THR A 162 -0.18 6.24 -1.34
N ALA A 163 -0.05 7.56 -1.31
CA ALA A 163 0.65 8.28 -0.26
C ALA A 163 -0.08 8.17 1.10
N VAL A 164 -1.41 8.36 1.12
CA VAL A 164 -2.24 8.14 2.32
C VAL A 164 -2.11 6.70 2.80
N TYR A 165 -2.22 5.73 1.90
CA TYR A 165 -2.06 4.31 2.19
C TYR A 165 -0.71 4.00 2.86
N GLY A 166 0.41 4.45 2.27
CA GLY A 166 1.73 4.23 2.85
C GLY A 166 1.90 4.93 4.21
N ARG A 167 1.30 6.11 4.38
CA ARG A 167 1.31 6.83 5.66
C ARG A 167 0.52 6.13 6.75
N TRP A 168 -0.64 5.57 6.41
CA TRP A 168 -1.45 4.77 7.33
C TRP A 168 -0.73 3.50 7.73
N CYS A 169 -0.08 2.81 6.78
CA CYS A 169 0.78 1.67 7.05
C CYS A 169 1.82 1.99 8.13
N ALA A 170 2.47 3.15 8.04
CA ALA A 170 3.48 3.59 9.01
C ALA A 170 2.92 3.99 10.40
N ARG A 171 1.63 4.32 10.52
CA ARG A 171 0.98 4.59 11.82
C ARG A 171 0.44 3.33 12.49
N ILE A 172 0.06 2.33 11.69
CA ILE A 172 -0.64 1.14 12.16
C ILE A 172 0.32 -0.01 12.49
N ALA A 173 1.44 -0.09 11.78
CA ALA A 173 2.43 -1.15 11.92
C ALA A 173 3.84 -0.66 11.58
N GLY A 174 4.84 -1.50 11.88
CA GLY A 174 6.21 -1.26 11.50
C GLY A 174 6.96 -0.29 12.40
N LYS A 175 8.28 -0.27 12.24
CA LYS A 175 9.17 0.64 12.96
C LYS A 175 9.63 1.77 12.03
N PRO A 176 9.46 3.05 12.42
CA PRO A 176 9.95 4.17 11.62
C PRO A 176 11.48 4.14 11.54
N GLU A 177 12.05 4.57 10.41
CA GLU A 177 13.50 4.68 10.27
C GLU A 177 14.04 5.78 11.18
N ARG A 178 15.26 5.64 11.69
CA ARG A 178 15.85 6.62 12.61
C ARG A 178 15.98 8.01 11.98
N SER A 179 16.31 8.07 10.70
CA SER A 179 16.53 9.28 9.90
C SER A 179 15.28 10.13 9.67
N TRP A 180 14.06 9.59 9.83
CA TRP A 180 12.84 10.35 9.56
C TRP A 180 12.66 11.50 10.54
N LYS A 181 12.31 12.69 10.05
CA LYS A 181 11.98 13.85 10.91
C LYS A 181 10.66 13.62 11.64
N TRP A 182 9.70 13.04 10.94
CA TRP A 182 8.42 12.62 11.52
C TRP A 182 8.49 11.20 12.10
N LYS A 183 7.71 10.95 13.17
CA LYS A 183 7.49 9.62 13.73
C LYS A 183 6.00 9.39 14.04
N PRO A 184 5.48 8.17 13.86
CA PRO A 184 4.17 7.80 14.35
C PRO A 184 4.12 7.80 15.90
N ASP A 185 2.92 7.98 16.46
CA ASP A 185 2.67 7.99 17.91
C ASP A 185 3.05 6.66 18.58
N HIS A 186 2.90 5.56 17.85
CA HIS A 186 3.28 4.22 18.29
C HIS A 186 4.39 3.65 17.42
N LYS A 187 5.34 2.95 18.06
CA LYS A 187 6.44 2.26 17.38
C LYS A 187 6.14 0.77 17.36
N GLY A 188 5.92 0.22 16.16
CA GLY A 188 5.73 -1.20 15.97
C GLY A 188 7.02 -1.95 15.75
N GLU A 189 6.87 -3.15 15.20
CA GLU A 189 7.98 -4.05 14.96
C GLU A 189 8.26 -4.29 13.48
N GLY A 190 9.52 -4.56 13.18
CA GLY A 190 9.96 -4.87 11.83
C GLY A 190 10.08 -3.67 10.91
N THR A 191 10.53 -3.95 9.68
CA THR A 191 10.64 -2.94 8.64
C THR A 191 9.27 -2.59 8.07
N LEU A 192 9.13 -1.36 7.60
CA LEU A 192 8.03 -0.95 6.73
C LEU A 192 8.25 -1.46 5.30
N PRO A 193 7.18 -1.59 4.47
CA PRO A 193 7.31 -1.85 3.05
C PRO A 193 8.27 -0.84 2.41
N ASN A 194 9.16 -1.31 1.53
CA ASN A 194 10.04 -0.43 0.77
C ASN A 194 9.26 0.32 -0.31
N VAL A 195 8.22 -0.30 -0.86
CA VAL A 195 7.41 0.24 -1.95
C VAL A 195 5.93 0.04 -1.64
N PHE A 196 5.15 1.08 -1.90
CA PHE A 196 3.69 1.08 -1.97
C PHE A 196 3.27 1.30 -3.42
N GLN A 197 2.14 0.75 -3.82
CA GLN A 197 1.76 0.67 -5.22
C GLN A 197 0.24 0.77 -5.37
N CYS A 198 -0.18 1.36 -6.49
CA CYS A 198 -1.57 1.34 -6.94
C CYS A 198 -1.61 0.93 -8.42
N THR A 199 -2.36 -0.13 -8.73
CA THR A 199 -2.75 -0.50 -10.09
C THR A 199 -4.20 -0.11 -10.28
N TRP A 200 -4.55 0.37 -11.48
CA TRP A 200 -5.94 0.62 -11.84
C TRP A 200 -6.24 0.20 -13.28
N SER A 201 -7.49 -0.10 -13.56
CA SER A 201 -8.03 -0.31 -14.89
C SER A 201 -9.23 0.60 -15.09
N LEU A 202 -9.28 1.27 -16.24
CA LEU A 202 -10.46 2.00 -16.67
C LEU A 202 -11.44 0.99 -17.26
N GLU A 203 -12.62 0.93 -16.66
CA GLU A 203 -13.76 0.15 -17.14
C GLU A 203 -14.79 1.10 -17.74
N VAL A 204 -15.61 0.58 -18.64
CA VAL A 204 -16.74 1.30 -19.25
C VAL A 204 -18.00 0.58 -18.80
N ASP A 205 -18.92 1.32 -18.20
CA ASP A 205 -20.25 0.79 -17.94
C ASP A 205 -20.99 0.59 -19.28
N ASP A 206 -21.38 -0.65 -19.57
CA ASP A 206 -22.00 -0.99 -20.85
C ASP A 206 -23.34 -0.27 -21.09
N LYS A 207 -24.06 0.11 -20.03
CA LYS A 207 -25.37 0.77 -20.10
C LYS A 207 -25.25 2.28 -20.17
N THR A 208 -24.45 2.89 -19.30
CA THR A 208 -24.32 4.35 -19.19
C THR A 208 -23.21 4.92 -20.07
N LYS A 209 -22.33 4.06 -20.58
CA LYS A 209 -21.09 4.43 -21.30
C LYS A 209 -20.15 5.31 -20.48
N GLN A 210 -20.37 5.42 -19.17
CA GLN A 210 -19.50 6.17 -18.28
C GLN A 210 -18.26 5.35 -17.94
N HIS A 211 -17.13 6.04 -17.86
CA HIS A 211 -15.89 5.44 -17.40
C HIS A 211 -15.83 5.44 -15.87
N TRP A 212 -15.35 4.35 -15.30
CA TRP A 212 -15.02 4.26 -13.88
C TRP A 212 -13.69 3.52 -13.70
N GLY A 213 -12.95 3.86 -12.65
CA GLY A 213 -11.64 3.27 -12.38
C GLY A 213 -11.71 2.21 -11.30
N LYS A 214 -11.51 0.93 -11.63
CA LYS A 214 -11.21 -0.09 -10.62
C LYS A 214 -9.76 0.07 -10.22
N TYR A 215 -9.46 0.13 -8.92
CA TYR A 215 -8.08 0.23 -8.44
C TYR A 215 -7.80 -0.76 -7.32
N PHE A 216 -6.52 -1.08 -7.15
CA PHE A 216 -6.06 -1.95 -6.10
C PHE A 216 -4.71 -1.48 -5.57
N LEU A 217 -4.58 -1.43 -4.25
CA LEU A 217 -3.39 -1.01 -3.53
C LEU A 217 -2.58 -2.22 -3.08
N GLY A 218 -1.26 -2.08 -3.06
CA GLY A 218 -0.37 -3.14 -2.63
C GLY A 218 0.93 -2.61 -2.03
N ALA A 219 1.57 -3.44 -1.20
CA ALA A 219 2.84 -3.13 -0.56
C ALA A 219 3.82 -4.29 -0.71
N SER A 220 5.11 -3.94 -0.84
CA SER A 220 6.18 -4.92 -0.82
C SER A 220 6.24 -5.63 0.54
N THR A 221 6.69 -6.87 0.56
CA THR A 221 6.74 -7.69 1.78
C THR A 221 7.51 -7.02 2.92
N ALA A 222 6.88 -6.96 4.09
CA ALA A 222 7.42 -6.33 5.29
C ALA A 222 6.62 -6.76 6.54
N GLY A 223 6.91 -6.14 7.69
CA GLY A 223 6.04 -6.27 8.88
C GLY A 223 6.60 -7.09 10.02
N ASP A 224 7.86 -7.53 9.93
CA ASP A 224 8.50 -8.25 11.01
C ASP A 224 10.00 -7.96 11.11
N ARG A 225 10.59 -8.31 12.26
CA ARG A 225 12.03 -8.35 12.47
C ARG A 225 12.58 -9.64 11.86
N TRP A 226 13.37 -9.47 10.81
CA TRP A 226 14.01 -10.59 10.11
C TRP A 226 15.30 -11.03 10.80
N GLU A 227 15.23 -11.45 12.07
CA GLU A 227 16.41 -11.96 12.77
C GLU A 227 16.70 -13.40 12.37
N TRP A 228 17.70 -13.57 11.51
CA TRP A 228 18.01 -14.81 10.81
C TRP A 228 19.29 -15.49 11.29
N LYS A 229 20.06 -14.88 12.21
CA LYS A 229 21.30 -15.45 12.74
C LYS A 229 21.41 -15.33 14.25
N ILE A 230 21.80 -16.44 14.87
CA ILE A 230 22.38 -16.43 16.20
C ILE A 230 23.83 -15.95 16.04
N THR A 231 24.27 -15.04 16.90
CA THR A 231 25.66 -14.56 16.90
C THR A 231 26.33 -14.95 18.20
N GLU A 232 27.65 -15.02 18.24
CA GLU A 232 28.41 -15.20 19.49
C GLU A 232 28.04 -14.15 20.55
N LYS A 233 27.67 -12.95 20.10
CA LYS A 233 27.22 -11.82 20.94
C LYS A 233 25.76 -11.93 21.37
N ASN A 234 24.96 -12.81 20.76
CA ASN A 234 23.55 -13.02 21.10
C ASN A 234 23.14 -14.50 20.93
N PRO A 235 23.76 -15.44 21.67
CA PRO A 235 23.59 -16.89 21.47
C PRO A 235 22.17 -17.38 21.82
N LYS A 236 21.45 -16.60 22.64
CA LYS A 236 20.12 -16.94 23.15
C LYS A 236 19.06 -15.89 22.78
N SER A 237 19.24 -15.19 21.66
CA SER A 237 18.31 -14.13 21.24
C SER A 237 16.84 -14.57 21.37
N PRO A 238 16.03 -13.91 22.21
CA PRO A 238 14.62 -14.26 22.38
C PRO A 238 13.79 -13.88 21.14
N THR A 239 14.37 -13.12 20.22
CA THR A 239 13.76 -12.62 18.99
C THR A 239 14.21 -13.38 17.74
N TYR A 240 15.08 -14.40 17.88
CA TYR A 240 15.46 -15.29 16.78
C TYR A 240 14.28 -16.16 16.33
N THR A 241 14.09 -16.26 15.01
CA THR A 241 12.94 -16.95 14.40
C THR A 241 13.32 -17.91 13.26
N GLY A 242 14.62 -18.15 13.06
CA GLY A 242 15.14 -19.00 11.98
C GLY A 242 14.82 -18.43 10.59
N ALA A 243 14.43 -19.29 9.66
CA ALA A 243 14.11 -18.94 8.27
C ALA A 243 12.74 -18.22 8.10
N TRP A 244 12.32 -17.42 9.08
CA TRP A 244 11.00 -16.78 9.07
C TRP A 244 10.78 -15.84 7.88
N ARG A 245 11.80 -15.07 7.52
CA ARG A 245 11.73 -14.20 6.33
C ARG A 245 11.45 -15.01 5.08
N GLN A 246 12.17 -16.09 4.86
CA GLN A 246 12.00 -16.97 3.71
C GLN A 246 10.59 -17.58 3.70
N ARG A 247 10.09 -18.03 4.86
CA ARG A 247 8.73 -18.58 4.95
C ARG A 247 7.66 -17.57 4.58
N VAL A 248 7.81 -16.30 4.97
CA VAL A 248 6.90 -15.22 4.59
C VAL A 248 7.00 -14.91 3.09
N GLU A 249 8.22 -14.81 2.57
CA GLU A 249 8.46 -14.53 1.16
C GLU A 249 7.94 -15.65 0.24
N GLU A 250 8.07 -16.90 0.67
CA GLU A 250 7.52 -18.08 0.00
C GLU A 250 5.98 -18.09 0.06
N ALA A 251 5.37 -17.75 1.20
CA ALA A 251 3.91 -17.67 1.31
C ALA A 251 3.32 -16.61 0.36
N ARG A 252 3.99 -15.44 0.25
CA ARG A 252 3.68 -14.41 -0.75
C ARG A 252 3.74 -14.95 -2.18
N PHE A 253 4.81 -15.66 -2.52
CA PHE A 253 4.98 -16.27 -3.83
C PHE A 253 3.91 -17.33 -4.12
N ASN A 254 3.64 -18.22 -3.18
CA ASN A 254 2.63 -19.27 -3.33
C ASN A 254 1.25 -18.68 -3.59
N MET A 255 0.93 -17.55 -2.94
CA MET A 255 -0.30 -16.81 -3.22
C MET A 255 -0.31 -16.27 -4.66
N LEU A 256 0.77 -15.63 -5.13
CA LEU A 256 0.89 -15.16 -6.52
C LEU A 256 0.70 -16.32 -7.50
N PHE A 257 1.41 -17.42 -7.30
CA PHE A 257 1.35 -18.59 -8.15
C PHE A 257 -0.03 -19.25 -8.16
N ARG A 258 -0.69 -19.38 -7.00
CA ARG A 258 -2.01 -19.99 -6.89
C ARG A 258 -3.11 -19.12 -7.50
N CYS A 259 -2.99 -17.81 -7.34
CA CYS A 259 -4.07 -16.87 -7.70
C CYS A 259 -3.85 -16.19 -9.07
N GLN A 260 -2.75 -16.48 -9.77
CA GLN A 260 -2.51 -15.95 -11.11
C GLN A 260 -3.59 -16.43 -12.09
N LYS A 261 -4.16 -15.50 -12.85
CA LYS A 261 -5.22 -15.82 -13.84
C LYS A 261 -4.65 -16.39 -15.14
N ILE A 262 -3.39 -16.08 -15.42
CA ILE A 262 -2.59 -16.67 -16.50
C ILE A 262 -1.28 -17.16 -15.89
N GLY A 263 -0.60 -18.10 -16.54
CA GLY A 263 0.74 -18.54 -16.13
C GLY A 263 1.77 -17.42 -16.28
N MET A 264 1.91 -16.58 -15.25
CA MET A 264 2.95 -15.56 -15.12
C MET A 264 4.23 -16.13 -14.53
N VAL A 265 4.09 -16.98 -13.51
CA VAL A 265 5.22 -17.61 -12.81
C VAL A 265 5.04 -19.13 -12.74
N LYS A 266 6.16 -19.85 -12.78
CA LYS A 266 6.21 -21.31 -12.59
C LYS A 266 6.26 -21.63 -11.10
N GLU A 267 5.69 -22.76 -10.69
CA GLU A 267 5.70 -23.21 -9.29
C GLU A 267 7.10 -23.24 -8.67
N SER A 268 8.10 -23.67 -9.43
CA SER A 268 9.48 -23.77 -8.95
C SER A 268 10.23 -22.44 -8.84
N ALA A 269 9.66 -21.33 -9.35
CA ALA A 269 10.40 -20.08 -9.56
C ALA A 269 11.00 -19.49 -8.27
N TYR A 270 10.32 -19.66 -7.13
CA TYR A 270 10.85 -19.22 -5.84
C TYR A 270 12.03 -20.07 -5.38
N ARG A 271 11.87 -21.41 -5.41
CA ARG A 271 12.91 -22.36 -5.01
C ARG A 271 14.16 -22.24 -5.90
N ASP A 272 13.95 -22.15 -7.20
CA ASP A 272 15.02 -22.07 -8.19
C ASP A 272 15.63 -20.66 -8.27
N LYS A 273 15.12 -19.69 -7.49
CA LYS A 273 15.52 -18.27 -7.48
C LYS A 273 15.56 -17.66 -8.89
N SER A 274 14.57 -18.01 -9.71
CA SER A 274 14.56 -17.67 -11.13
C SER A 274 13.89 -16.33 -11.43
N ALA A 275 13.67 -15.48 -10.42
CA ALA A 275 13.10 -14.17 -10.63
C ALA A 275 14.13 -13.26 -11.35
N PRO A 276 13.73 -12.44 -12.33
CA PRO A 276 14.63 -11.52 -13.02
C PRO A 276 15.49 -10.67 -12.08
N SER A 277 14.88 -10.16 -11.00
CA SER A 277 15.60 -9.39 -9.97
C SER A 277 16.59 -10.21 -9.15
N GLN A 278 16.62 -11.54 -9.26
CA GLN A 278 17.57 -12.45 -8.60
C GLN A 278 18.62 -13.00 -9.56
N THR A 279 18.36 -13.00 -10.86
CA THR A 279 19.28 -13.51 -11.89
C THR A 279 20.08 -12.42 -12.58
N ASP A 280 19.57 -11.18 -12.59
CA ASP A 280 20.30 -10.03 -13.13
C ASP A 280 21.42 -9.60 -12.18
N ALA A 281 22.59 -9.26 -12.72
CA ALA A 281 23.77 -8.85 -11.94
C ALA A 281 23.53 -7.58 -11.11
N ASN A 282 22.64 -6.69 -11.57
CA ASN A 282 22.23 -5.46 -10.88
C ASN A 282 20.87 -5.61 -10.19
N GLY A 283 20.37 -6.85 -10.08
CA GLY A 283 19.08 -7.16 -9.49
C GLY A 283 19.02 -6.87 -7.98
N THR A 284 17.81 -6.63 -7.47
CA THR A 284 17.57 -6.34 -6.04
C THR A 284 17.48 -7.59 -5.16
N MET A 285 17.77 -8.77 -5.72
CA MET A 285 17.59 -10.09 -5.10
C MET A 285 16.17 -10.37 -4.61
N THR A 286 15.18 -9.60 -5.06
CA THR A 286 13.79 -9.74 -4.65
C THR A 286 13.15 -10.93 -5.38
N PRO A 287 12.60 -11.94 -4.68
CA PRO A 287 11.88 -13.03 -5.33
C PRO A 287 10.55 -12.56 -5.93
N TYR A 288 9.99 -13.35 -6.85
CA TYR A 288 8.60 -13.15 -7.27
C TYR A 288 7.63 -13.17 -6.07
N GLY A 289 6.52 -12.45 -6.19
CA GLY A 289 5.50 -12.32 -5.14
C GLY A 289 5.84 -11.38 -3.99
N ASN A 290 7.05 -10.81 -3.95
CA ASN A 290 7.50 -9.95 -2.85
C ASN A 290 7.52 -8.45 -3.19
N CYS A 291 7.19 -8.12 -4.43
CA CYS A 291 6.99 -6.76 -4.91
C CYS A 291 5.61 -6.22 -4.47
N ALA A 292 5.44 -4.90 -4.52
CA ALA A 292 4.21 -4.24 -4.09
C ALA A 292 3.01 -4.55 -5.00
N GLU A 293 3.27 -4.92 -6.24
CA GLU A 293 2.32 -5.26 -7.29
C GLU A 293 1.67 -6.64 -7.09
N THR A 294 2.12 -7.44 -6.12
CA THR A 294 1.70 -8.85 -5.97
C THR A 294 0.18 -9.01 -5.84
N TYR A 295 -0.44 -8.35 -4.85
CA TYR A 295 -1.90 -8.35 -4.74
C TYR A 295 -2.58 -7.57 -5.87
N PRO A 296 -2.12 -6.36 -6.24
CA PRO A 296 -2.68 -5.62 -7.36
C PRO A 296 -2.78 -6.41 -8.68
N PHE A 297 -1.78 -7.20 -9.06
CA PHE A 297 -1.80 -7.99 -10.31
C PHE A 297 -2.65 -9.26 -10.22
N ILE A 298 -2.86 -9.79 -9.00
CA ILE A 298 -3.86 -10.82 -8.79
C ILE A 298 -5.24 -10.20 -9.01
N MET A 299 -5.52 -9.08 -8.34
CA MET A 299 -6.86 -8.48 -8.25
C MET A 299 -7.29 -7.72 -9.52
N ILE A 300 -6.36 -7.02 -10.17
CA ILE A 300 -6.56 -6.29 -11.41
C ILE A 300 -5.65 -6.91 -12.45
N PHE A 301 -6.27 -7.75 -13.28
CA PHE A 301 -5.61 -8.40 -14.39
C PHE A 301 -6.33 -8.02 -15.69
N SER A 302 -5.73 -7.10 -16.43
CA SER A 302 -6.24 -6.58 -17.70
C SER A 302 -5.09 -6.06 -18.56
N SER A 303 -5.21 -6.14 -19.89
CA SER A 303 -4.28 -5.48 -20.80
C SER A 303 -4.39 -3.94 -20.77
N SER A 304 -5.49 -3.40 -20.23
CA SER A 304 -5.73 -1.95 -20.13
C SER A 304 -5.15 -1.31 -18.87
N MET A 305 -4.55 -2.09 -17.98
CA MET A 305 -4.11 -1.60 -16.66
C MET A 305 -2.99 -0.56 -16.74
N SER A 306 -3.03 0.34 -15.77
CA SER A 306 -2.04 1.36 -15.47
C SER A 306 -1.61 1.22 -14.01
N GLY A 307 -0.48 1.80 -13.65
CA GLY A 307 -0.07 1.77 -12.25
C GLY A 307 1.01 2.78 -11.90
N LEU A 308 1.30 2.84 -10.60
CA LEU A 308 2.41 3.61 -10.07
C LEU A 308 3.00 2.91 -8.86
N ALA A 309 4.30 3.08 -8.64
CA ALA A 309 5.02 2.61 -7.47
C ALA A 309 5.69 3.80 -6.76
N LEU A 310 5.59 3.81 -5.43
CA LEU A 310 6.02 4.90 -4.56
C LEU A 310 6.91 4.34 -3.44
N GLN A 311 8.17 4.78 -3.41
CA GLN A 311 9.15 4.35 -2.43
C GLN A 311 8.90 5.00 -1.07
N LYS A 312 9.03 4.24 0.02
CA LYS A 312 8.73 4.70 1.40
C LYS A 312 9.45 5.97 1.86
N HIS A 313 10.49 6.43 1.18
CA HIS A 313 11.29 7.59 1.59
C HIS A 313 10.47 8.89 1.67
N PHE A 314 9.30 8.97 1.01
CA PHE A 314 8.40 10.11 1.18
C PHE A 314 7.83 10.22 2.62
N LEU A 315 7.87 9.15 3.40
CA LEU A 315 7.35 9.11 4.78
C LEU A 315 8.22 9.87 5.79
N GLY A 316 9.41 10.31 5.39
CA GLY A 316 10.36 10.99 6.27
C GLY A 316 9.87 12.32 6.84
N ASP A 317 8.96 12.99 6.14
CA ASP A 317 8.44 14.31 6.48
C ASP A 317 7.00 14.23 7.03
N ALA A 318 6.67 15.12 7.98
CA ALA A 318 5.39 15.09 8.71
C ALA A 318 4.22 15.58 7.86
N GLU A 319 4.46 16.61 7.07
CA GLU A 319 3.41 17.31 6.34
C GLU A 319 3.04 16.60 5.04
N TRP A 320 1.80 16.79 4.61
CA TRP A 320 1.45 16.54 3.24
C TRP A 320 2.23 17.54 2.38
N ALA A 321 3.17 17.04 1.59
CA ALA A 321 3.88 17.88 0.66
C ALA A 321 2.94 18.20 -0.52
N ASP A 322 2.43 19.42 -0.54
CA ASP A 322 1.67 19.94 -1.69
C ASP A 322 2.50 19.83 -2.94
N TYR A 323 2.11 18.92 -3.84
CA TYR A 323 2.86 18.64 -5.05
C TYR A 323 2.32 19.46 -6.21
N THR A 324 3.25 20.16 -6.86
CA THR A 324 3.02 20.92 -8.09
C THR A 324 3.37 20.04 -9.29
N ALA A 325 3.67 20.64 -10.46
CA ALA A 325 4.13 20.02 -11.71
C ALA A 325 5.67 20.04 -11.77
N VAL A 326 6.28 20.58 -10.73
CA VAL A 326 7.69 20.43 -10.44
C VAL A 326 7.87 19.19 -9.56
N ARG A 327 8.77 18.28 -9.95
CA ARG A 327 9.13 17.07 -9.17
C ARG A 327 10.03 17.44 -7.98
N ASP A 328 9.59 18.38 -7.15
CA ASP A 328 10.32 18.89 -5.99
C ASP A 328 9.84 18.31 -4.65
N THR A 329 8.62 17.80 -4.61
CA THR A 329 8.03 17.22 -3.39
C THR A 329 8.49 15.80 -3.10
N ALA A 330 8.46 15.44 -1.82
CA ALA A 330 8.83 14.11 -1.35
C ALA A 330 7.98 13.00 -2.00
N ILE A 331 6.67 13.21 -2.18
CA ILE A 331 5.79 12.20 -2.78
C ILE A 331 6.20 11.95 -4.25
N TRP A 332 6.43 13.00 -5.03
CA TRP A 332 6.74 12.82 -6.45
C TRP A 332 8.18 12.39 -6.71
N LYS A 333 9.15 12.91 -5.96
CA LYS A 333 10.56 12.49 -6.09
C LYS A 333 10.72 10.98 -5.88
N ASN A 334 9.91 10.38 -5.03
CA ASN A 334 9.98 8.97 -4.67
C ASN A 334 9.12 8.04 -5.54
N LEU A 335 8.51 8.54 -6.62
CA LEU A 335 7.99 7.64 -7.66
C LEU A 335 9.12 6.84 -8.28
N MET A 336 8.86 5.56 -8.54
CA MET A 336 9.82 4.66 -9.19
C MET A 336 9.19 3.89 -10.33
N ALA A 337 10.01 3.53 -11.32
CA ALA A 337 9.62 2.62 -12.38
C ALA A 337 9.47 1.19 -11.84
N PRO A 338 8.73 0.30 -12.52
CA PRO A 338 8.60 -1.09 -12.13
C PRO A 338 9.97 -1.79 -12.07
N CYS A 339 10.19 -2.60 -11.04
CA CYS A 339 11.38 -3.45 -10.97
C CYS A 339 11.35 -4.57 -12.02
N LEU A 340 12.48 -5.22 -12.28
CA LEU A 340 12.61 -6.25 -13.33
C LEU A 340 11.55 -7.37 -13.22
N ASN A 341 11.25 -7.85 -12.01
CA ASN A 341 10.16 -8.81 -11.81
C ASN A 341 8.82 -8.27 -12.32
N CYS A 342 8.47 -7.05 -11.92
CA CYS A 342 7.19 -6.43 -12.27
C CYS A 342 7.10 -6.10 -13.76
N GLN A 343 8.20 -5.73 -14.41
CA GLN A 343 8.24 -5.54 -15.87
C GLN A 343 7.85 -6.81 -16.62
N VAL A 344 8.36 -7.96 -16.17
CA VAL A 344 7.99 -9.26 -16.75
C VAL A 344 6.51 -9.57 -16.52
N LEU A 345 6.01 -9.37 -15.30
CA LEU A 345 4.58 -9.61 -14.99
C LEU A 345 3.64 -8.71 -15.80
N ILE A 346 3.96 -7.41 -15.94
CA ILE A 346 3.21 -6.45 -16.78
C ILE A 346 3.18 -6.92 -18.23
N THR A 347 4.33 -7.34 -18.75
CA THR A 347 4.46 -7.82 -20.13
C THR A 347 3.65 -9.10 -20.36
N GLN A 348 3.70 -10.05 -19.41
CA GLN A 348 2.92 -11.28 -19.48
C GLN A 348 1.41 -11.02 -19.41
N ALA A 349 0.99 -10.02 -18.63
CA ALA A 349 -0.38 -9.53 -18.59
C ALA A 349 -0.81 -8.82 -19.89
N LYS A 350 0.09 -8.67 -20.88
CA LYS A 350 -0.11 -7.92 -22.13
C LYS A 350 -0.47 -6.46 -21.90
N ALA A 351 -0.09 -5.91 -20.75
CA ALA A 351 -0.27 -4.50 -20.43
C ALA A 351 0.92 -3.69 -20.96
N THR A 352 0.67 -2.40 -21.22
CA THR A 352 1.70 -1.50 -21.75
C THR A 352 2.62 -1.03 -20.63
N LEU A 353 3.92 -1.36 -20.71
CA LEU A 353 4.88 -1.00 -19.66
C LEU A 353 4.97 0.51 -19.38
N SER A 354 4.88 1.36 -20.42
CA SER A 354 4.88 2.82 -20.26
C SER A 354 3.70 3.34 -19.42
N LYS A 355 2.60 2.59 -19.28
CA LYS A 355 1.49 2.98 -18.38
C LYS A 355 1.83 2.83 -16.89
N PHE A 356 3.00 2.31 -16.57
CA PHE A 356 3.53 2.17 -15.22
C PHE A 356 4.77 3.04 -14.97
N ASP A 357 5.22 3.77 -15.99
CA ASP A 357 6.42 4.60 -15.88
C ASP A 357 6.16 5.87 -15.05
N ILE A 358 7.25 6.50 -14.60
CA ILE A 358 7.25 7.66 -13.71
C ILE A 358 6.56 8.86 -14.36
N GLU A 359 6.79 9.08 -15.66
CA GLU A 359 6.37 10.31 -16.34
C GLU A 359 5.07 10.18 -17.12
N THR A 360 4.81 9.04 -17.74
CA THR A 360 3.72 8.82 -18.71
C THR A 360 2.38 8.42 -18.08
N GLY A 361 2.12 8.88 -16.84
CA GLY A 361 0.80 8.73 -16.23
C GLY A 361 -0.28 9.48 -17.01
N GLN A 362 -1.49 8.93 -17.14
CA GLN A 362 -2.63 9.67 -17.66
C GLN A 362 -2.88 10.92 -16.80
N GLY A 363 -2.82 12.10 -17.40
CA GLY A 363 -3.06 13.41 -16.78
C GLY A 363 -1.82 14.32 -16.75
N THR A 364 -2.03 15.64 -16.65
CA THR A 364 -0.94 16.59 -16.37
C THR A 364 -0.76 16.74 -14.87
N PRO A 365 0.48 16.75 -14.36
CA PRO A 365 0.70 17.03 -12.96
C PRO A 365 0.28 18.48 -12.60
N PRO A 366 0.06 18.78 -11.31
CA PRO A 366 -0.56 20.04 -10.89
C PRO A 366 0.18 21.32 -11.29
N LYS A 367 -0.43 22.36 -11.85
CA LYS A 367 0.37 23.57 -12.14
C LYS A 367 0.94 24.18 -10.84
N PRO A 368 2.23 24.62 -10.82
CA PRO A 368 2.77 25.31 -9.66
C PRO A 368 1.98 26.60 -9.36
N PRO A 369 1.89 27.00 -8.08
CA PRO A 369 1.30 28.29 -7.74
C PRO A 369 2.05 29.39 -8.48
N THR A 370 1.32 30.30 -9.11
CA THR A 370 1.92 31.45 -9.79
C THR A 370 2.52 32.33 -8.70
N PRO A 371 3.80 32.75 -8.80
CA PRO A 371 4.35 33.69 -7.83
C PRO A 371 3.46 34.94 -7.83
N GLU A 372 2.88 35.27 -6.68
CA GLU A 372 2.20 36.55 -6.53
C GLU A 372 3.25 37.64 -6.78
N LEU A 373 2.98 38.49 -7.77
CA LEU A 373 3.71 39.75 -7.95
C LEU A 373 3.48 40.55 -6.67
N VAL A 374 4.45 40.51 -5.75
CA VAL A 374 4.51 41.42 -4.61
C VAL A 374 4.46 42.83 -5.20
N PRO A 375 3.44 43.65 -4.87
CA PRO A 375 3.43 45.04 -5.30
C PRO A 375 4.70 45.69 -4.76
N GLU A 376 5.51 46.27 -5.65
CA GLU A 376 6.67 47.06 -5.26
C GLU A 376 6.25 48.04 -4.16
N ALA A 377 6.89 47.91 -3.00
CA ALA A 377 6.72 48.87 -1.93
C ALA A 377 7.05 50.25 -2.50
N ARG A 378 6.03 51.11 -2.61
CA ARG A 378 6.21 52.54 -2.89
C ARG A 378 7.20 53.08 -1.87
N VAL A 379 8.42 53.33 -2.32
CA VAL A 379 9.40 54.15 -1.61
C VAL A 379 8.78 55.53 -1.50
N LEU A 380 8.21 55.84 -0.33
CA LEU A 380 7.91 57.21 0.04
C LEU A 380 9.25 57.90 0.27
N SER A 381 9.68 58.66 -0.72
CA SER A 381 10.74 59.65 -0.57
C SER A 381 10.31 60.66 0.49
N VAL A 382 10.97 60.61 1.65
CA VAL A 382 10.94 61.72 2.61
C VAL A 382 11.97 62.72 2.09
N GLU A 383 11.50 63.81 1.49
CA GLU A 383 12.32 65.00 1.27
C GLU A 383 12.66 65.62 2.63
N ALA A 384 13.92 66.01 2.80
CA ALA A 384 14.46 66.79 3.90
C ALA A 384 14.77 68.20 3.41
#